data_AF-A0RMS6-F1
#
_entry.id   AF-A0RMS6-F1
#
_cell.length_a   1.000
_cell.length_b   1.000
_cell.length_c   1.000
_cell.angle_alpha   90.00
_cell.angle_beta   90.00
_cell.angle_gamma   90.00
#
_symmetry.space_group_name_H-M   'P 1'
#
loop_
_entity.id
_entity.type
_entity.pdbx_description
1 polymer ?
#
loop_
_entity_poly.entity_id
_entity_poly.type
_entity_poly.pdbx_seq_one_letter_code
_entity_poly.pdbx_strand_id
1 'polypeptide(L)'
;MWVIFFILFVIFCVFMIYSQMPDAVKKERTLYDELVDANIELLKSTKNPYVGMFAKEEIINLLKTISDEFDKVAVERNEVVSGNQKLFILNEIIFASGMKNKEFGIEHLHYELERYRKYGMREDNQGLIRGN
;
A
#
# COMPACT_ATOMS: atom_id res chain seq x y z
N MET A 1 -49.98 -14.55 23.51
CA MET A 1 -49.90 -13.19 24.06
C MET A 1 -48.46 -12.83 24.49
N TRP A 2 -47.85 -13.58 25.42
CA TRP A 2 -46.47 -13.35 25.87
C TRP A 2 -45.38 -13.37 24.78
N VAL A 3 -45.50 -14.27 23.80
CA VAL A 3 -44.56 -14.35 22.67
C VAL A 3 -44.55 -13.08 21.82
N ILE A 4 -45.72 -12.44 21.64
CA ILE A 4 -45.85 -11.21 20.86
C ILE A 4 -45.19 -10.04 21.61
N PHE A 5 -45.40 -9.95 22.92
CA PHE A 5 -44.73 -8.95 23.76
C PHE A 5 -43.21 -9.12 23.78
N PHE A 6 -42.71 -10.36 23.79
CA PHE A 6 -41.28 -10.64 23.72
C PHE A 6 -40.68 -10.19 22.38
N ILE A 7 -41.35 -10.48 21.26
CA ILE A 7 -40.91 -10.05 19.93
C ILE A 7 -40.86 -8.52 19.82
N LEU A 8 -41.90 -7.83 20.31
CA LEU A 8 -41.95 -6.37 20.32
C LEU A 8 -40.85 -5.76 21.21
N PHE A 9 -40.55 -6.39 22.35
CA PHE A 9 -39.47 -5.97 23.24
C PHE A 9 -38.10 -6.11 22.56
N VAL A 10 -37.83 -7.22 21.86
CA VAL A 10 -36.58 -7.42 21.12
C VAL A 10 -36.42 -6.38 20.01
N ILE A 11 -37.48 -6.12 19.23
CA ILE A 11 -37.45 -5.09 18.17
C ILE A 11 -37.17 -3.71 18.77
N PHE A 12 -37.81 -3.37 19.89
CA PHE A 12 -37.59 -2.12 20.60
C PHE A 12 -36.15 -1.98 21.11
N CYS A 13 -35.56 -3.05 21.66
CA CYS A 13 -34.16 -3.07 22.08
C CYS A 13 -33.20 -2.86 20.91
N VAL A 14 -33.42 -3.53 19.77
CA VAL A 14 -32.59 -3.36 18.57
C VAL A 14 -32.70 -1.94 18.02
N PHE A 15 -33.91 -1.37 18.01
CA PHE A 15 -34.13 0.01 17.58
C PHE A 15 -33.43 1.03 18.48
N MET A 16 -33.51 0.84 19.81
CA MET A 16 -32.78 1.66 20.78
C MET A 16 -31.27 1.63 20.54
N ILE A 17 -30.70 0.43 20.36
CA ILE A 17 -29.27 0.28 20.07
C ILE A 17 -28.89 1.00 18.76
N TYR A 18 -29.68 0.83 17.71
CA TYR A 18 -29.41 1.47 16.41
C TYR A 18 -29.52 3.00 16.48
N SER A 19 -30.49 3.53 17.23
CA SER A 19 -30.69 4.98 17.41
C SER A 19 -29.58 5.68 18.22
N GLN A 20 -28.82 4.90 19.00
CA GLN A 20 -27.69 5.40 19.79
C GLN A 20 -26.35 5.19 19.11
N MET A 21 -26.31 4.52 17.94
CA MET A 21 -25.08 4.44 17.16
C MET A 21 -24.79 5.82 16.58
N PRO A 22 -23.61 6.41 16.88
CA PRO A 22 -23.21 7.64 16.22
C PRO A 22 -23.14 7.38 14.71
N ASP A 23 -23.61 8.34 13.91
CA ASP A 23 -23.47 8.29 12.47
C ASP A 23 -22.00 8.01 12.13
N ALA A 24 -21.76 7.04 11.25
CA ALA A 24 -20.42 6.76 10.77
C ALA A 24 -19.91 8.00 10.03
N VAL A 25 -19.17 8.85 10.74
CA VAL A 25 -18.53 10.03 10.17
C VAL A 25 -17.52 9.52 9.16
N LYS A 26 -17.88 9.59 7.87
CA LYS A 26 -16.95 9.30 6.79
C LYS A 26 -15.78 10.29 6.94
N LYS A 27 -14.58 9.76 7.17
CA LYS A 27 -13.36 10.57 7.20
C LYS A 27 -13.30 11.41 5.92
N GLU A 28 -13.17 12.72 6.08
CA GLU A 28 -12.98 13.61 4.94
C GLU A 28 -11.71 13.20 4.19
N ARG A 29 -11.82 13.01 2.87
CA ARG A 29 -10.70 12.52 2.07
C ARG A 29 -9.64 13.63 1.97
N THR A 30 -8.39 13.24 2.19
CA THR A 30 -7.25 14.15 2.07
C THR A 30 -6.57 14.00 0.70
N LEU A 31 -5.81 15.01 0.26
CA LEU A 31 -4.93 14.92 -0.92
C LEU A 31 -3.98 13.71 -0.83
N TYR A 32 -3.54 13.38 0.38
CA TYR A 32 -2.73 12.20 0.64
C TYR A 32 -3.47 10.91 0.28
N ASP A 33 -4.75 10.80 0.65
CA ASP A 33 -5.57 9.63 0.32
C ASP A 33 -5.76 9.47 -1.20
N GLU A 34 -5.85 10.58 -1.94
CA GLU A 34 -5.94 10.57 -3.40
C GLU A 34 -4.62 10.15 -4.06
N LEU A 35 -3.48 10.68 -3.60
CA LEU A 35 -2.15 10.30 -4.10
C LEU A 35 -1.84 8.83 -3.86
N VAL A 36 -2.23 8.32 -2.69
CA VAL A 36 -2.09 6.90 -2.37
C VAL A 36 -2.93 6.04 -3.31
N ASP A 37 -4.20 6.41 -3.53
CA ASP A 37 -5.07 5.66 -4.42
C ASP A 37 -4.54 5.66 -5.86
N ALA A 38 -4.03 6.80 -6.34
CA ALA A 38 -3.41 6.89 -7.66
C ALA A 38 -2.18 5.97 -7.79
N ASN A 39 -1.31 5.91 -6.76
CA ASN A 39 -0.15 5.01 -6.77
C ASN A 39 -0.57 3.53 -6.77
N ILE A 40 -1.64 3.18 -6.04
CA ILE A 40 -2.16 1.81 -6.01
C ILE A 40 -2.80 1.45 -7.35
N GLU A 41 -3.53 2.37 -7.98
CA GLU A 41 -4.10 2.19 -9.30
C GLU A 41 -3.00 1.99 -10.35
N LEU A 42 -1.93 2.79 -10.30
CA LEU A 42 -0.75 2.61 -11.13
C LEU A 42 -0.14 1.22 -10.94
N LEU A 43 0.05 0.76 -9.71
CA LEU A 43 0.55 -0.60 -9.44
C LEU A 43 -0.37 -1.68 -10.02
N LYS A 44 -1.69 -1.54 -9.85
CA LYS A 44 -2.68 -2.49 -10.42
C LYS A 44 -2.71 -2.47 -11.95
N SER A 45 -2.36 -1.36 -12.57
CA SER A 45 -2.24 -1.25 -14.04
C SER A 45 -1.00 -1.97 -14.57
N THR A 46 0.01 -2.19 -13.71
CA THR A 46 1.10 -3.09 -14.05
C THR A 46 0.55 -4.51 -14.12
N LYS A 47 1.00 -5.33 -15.06
CA LYS A 47 0.56 -6.73 -15.21
C LYS A 47 1.06 -7.64 -14.07
N ASN A 48 1.34 -7.09 -12.89
CA ASN A 48 1.74 -7.82 -11.71
C ASN A 48 0.50 -8.45 -11.04
N PRO A 49 0.35 -9.79 -11.08
CA PRO A 49 -0.85 -10.45 -10.56
C PRO A 49 -0.93 -10.43 -9.03
N TYR A 50 0.16 -10.06 -8.35
CA TYR A 50 0.29 -10.18 -6.90
C TYR A 50 -0.03 -8.90 -6.14
N VAL A 51 -0.32 -7.79 -6.83
CA VAL A 51 -0.71 -6.52 -6.19
C VAL A 51 -1.94 -6.69 -5.30
N GLY A 52 -2.90 -7.53 -5.71
CA GLY A 52 -4.10 -7.83 -4.93
C GLY A 52 -3.87 -8.65 -3.66
N MET A 53 -2.67 -9.20 -3.45
CA MET A 53 -2.34 -9.95 -2.22
C MET A 53 -2.02 -9.04 -1.03
N PHE A 54 -1.80 -7.75 -1.28
CA PHE A 54 -1.43 -6.78 -0.26
C PHE A 54 -2.62 -5.88 0.07
N ALA A 55 -2.84 -5.66 1.37
CA ALA A 55 -3.73 -4.60 1.81
C ALA A 55 -3.17 -3.23 1.41
N LYS A 56 -4.05 -2.24 1.25
CA LYS A 56 -3.68 -0.86 0.90
C LYS A 56 -2.60 -0.32 1.85
N GLU A 57 -2.77 -0.56 3.14
CA GLU A 57 -1.88 -0.12 4.21
C GLU A 57 -0.50 -0.79 4.10
N GLU A 58 -0.44 -2.04 3.67
CA GLU A 58 0.84 -2.74 3.45
C GLU A 58 1.62 -2.13 2.29
N ILE A 59 0.94 -1.81 1.18
CA ILE A 59 1.57 -1.15 0.03
C ILE A 59 2.10 0.24 0.43
N ILE A 60 1.34 1.00 1.21
CA ILE A 60 1.76 2.32 1.73
C ILE A 60 3.01 2.18 2.60
N ASN A 61 3.01 1.22 3.53
CA ASN A 61 4.14 1.00 4.43
C ASN A 61 5.39 0.60 3.64
N LEU A 62 5.27 -0.30 2.66
CA LEU A 62 6.38 -0.67 1.78
C LEU A 62 6.89 0.53 0.97
N LEU A 63 5.99 1.32 0.38
CA LEU A 63 6.38 2.52 -0.38
C LEU A 63 7.12 3.52 0.49
N LYS A 64 6.67 3.71 1.74
CA LYS A 64 7.33 4.58 2.71
C LYS A 64 8.73 4.06 3.05
N THR A 65 8.86 2.78 3.39
CA THR A 65 10.17 2.17 3.69
C THR A 65 11.12 2.28 2.50
N ILE A 66 10.65 1.99 1.28
CA ILE A 66 11.45 2.16 0.06
C ILE A 66 11.87 3.63 -0.10
N SER A 67 10.95 4.57 0.10
CA SER A 67 11.27 5.99 -0.04
C SER A 67 12.33 6.43 0.95
N ASP A 68 12.14 6.13 2.23
CA ASP A 68 13.04 6.54 3.32
C ASP A 68 14.45 5.93 3.14
N GLU A 69 14.54 4.62 2.87
CA GLU A 69 15.82 3.93 2.74
C GLU A 69 16.56 4.30 1.45
N PHE A 70 15.87 4.39 0.31
CA PHE A 70 16.53 4.79 -0.93
C PHE A 70 16.93 6.27 -0.93
N ASP A 71 16.14 7.17 -0.32
CA ASP A 71 16.53 8.59 -0.19
C ASP A 71 17.77 8.74 0.69
N LYS A 72 17.83 8.01 1.80
CA LYS A 72 19.01 7.99 2.66
C LYS A 72 20.26 7.56 1.89
N VAL A 73 20.20 6.46 1.15
CA VAL A 73 21.33 5.97 0.34
C VAL A 73 21.63 6.92 -0.83
N ALA A 74 20.61 7.55 -1.42
CA ALA A 74 20.80 8.51 -2.50
C ALA A 74 21.57 9.75 -2.03
N VAL A 75 21.26 10.25 -0.83
CA VAL A 75 22.02 11.33 -0.19
C VAL A 75 23.47 10.92 0.06
N GLU A 76 23.71 9.71 0.57
CA GLU A 76 25.07 9.16 0.75
C GLU A 76 25.87 9.10 -0.57
N ARG A 77 25.18 8.89 -1.69
CA ARG A 77 25.75 8.77 -3.03
C ARG A 77 25.76 10.08 -3.83
N ASN A 78 25.17 11.15 -3.31
CA ASN A 78 24.90 12.38 -4.07
C ASN A 78 24.11 12.13 -5.38
N GLU A 79 23.15 11.21 -5.31
CA GLU A 79 22.24 10.81 -6.38
C GLU A 79 20.80 11.20 -6.03
N VAL A 80 19.89 11.12 -6.99
CA VAL A 80 18.44 11.32 -6.78
C VAL A 80 17.69 10.11 -7.32
N VAL A 81 16.82 9.53 -6.49
CA VAL A 81 15.90 8.46 -6.91
C VAL A 81 14.50 9.04 -7.03
N SER A 82 13.97 9.04 -8.25
CA SER A 82 12.62 9.56 -8.50
C SER A 82 11.53 8.70 -7.86
N GLY A 83 10.38 9.30 -7.56
CA GLY A 83 9.21 8.56 -7.08
C GLY A 83 8.78 7.44 -8.05
N ASN A 84 8.91 7.66 -9.36
CA ASN A 84 8.58 6.66 -10.38
C ASN A 84 9.51 5.43 -10.31
N GLN A 85 10.81 5.64 -10.05
CA GLN A 85 11.78 4.55 -9.83
C GLN A 85 11.51 3.79 -8.53
N LYS A 86 11.08 4.49 -7.46
CA LYS A 86 10.66 3.85 -6.19
C LYS A 86 9.41 3.00 -6.38
N LEU A 87 8.44 3.46 -7.17
CA LEU A 87 7.27 2.68 -7.52
C LEU A 87 7.64 1.42 -8.34
N PHE A 88 8.66 1.51 -9.20
CA PHE A 88 9.16 0.35 -9.94
C PHE A 88 9.76 -0.69 -8.98
N ILE A 89 10.61 -0.25 -8.05
CA ILE A 89 11.18 -1.12 -7.02
C ILE A 89 10.06 -1.75 -6.18
N LEU A 90 9.07 -0.97 -5.74
CA LEU A 90 7.91 -1.49 -5.00
C LEU A 90 7.18 -2.60 -5.78
N ASN A 91 6.97 -2.42 -7.08
CA ASN A 91 6.35 -3.42 -7.92
C ASN A 91 7.18 -4.72 -7.99
N GLU A 92 8.52 -4.62 -8.07
CA GLU A 92 9.41 -5.79 -8.00
C GLU A 92 9.35 -6.50 -6.65
N ILE A 93 9.30 -5.75 -5.54
CA ILE A 93 9.15 -6.33 -4.19
C ILE A 93 7.82 -7.08 -4.05
N ILE A 94 6.72 -6.50 -4.54
CA ILE A 94 5.40 -7.16 -4.55
C ILE A 94 5.44 -8.43 -5.40
N PHE A 95 6.08 -8.37 -6.57
CA PHE A 95 6.23 -9.52 -7.45
C PHE A 95 7.02 -10.65 -6.79
N ALA A 96 8.19 -10.34 -6.23
CA ALA A 96 9.03 -11.29 -5.50
C ALA A 96 8.26 -11.93 -4.34
N SER A 97 7.48 -11.12 -3.61
CA SER A 97 6.66 -11.60 -2.49
C SER A 97 5.60 -12.62 -2.93
N GLY A 98 4.91 -12.35 -4.03
CA GLY A 98 3.88 -13.24 -4.56
C GLY A 98 4.43 -14.51 -5.22
N MET A 99 5.64 -14.44 -5.78
CA MET A 99 6.33 -15.60 -6.36
C MET A 99 6.77 -16.63 -5.31
N LYS A 100 7.05 -16.22 -4.08
CA LYS A 100 7.54 -17.10 -3.02
C LYS A 100 6.79 -16.91 -1.70
N ASN A 101 7.07 -15.83 -0.98
CA ASN A 101 6.38 -15.41 0.24
C ASN A 101 6.78 -13.96 0.61
N LYS A 102 6.07 -13.36 1.57
CA LYS A 102 6.33 -11.98 2.01
C LYS A 102 7.75 -11.80 2.55
N GLU A 103 8.31 -12.79 3.24
CA GLU A 103 9.68 -12.76 3.75
C GLU A 103 10.70 -12.59 2.61
N PHE A 104 10.52 -13.31 1.51
CA PHE A 104 11.39 -13.19 0.34
C PHE A 104 11.31 -11.81 -0.31
N GLY A 105 10.14 -11.15 -0.28
CA GLY A 105 10.02 -9.75 -0.69
C GLY A 105 10.90 -8.81 0.13
N ILE A 106 10.93 -9.00 1.45
CA ILE A 106 11.78 -8.21 2.34
C ILE A 106 13.26 -8.50 2.12
N GLU A 107 13.63 -9.77 1.94
CA GLU A 107 15.00 -10.15 1.54
C GLU A 107 15.41 -9.47 0.22
N HIS A 108 14.49 -9.44 -0.75
CA HIS A 108 14.72 -8.78 -2.03
C HIS A 108 14.86 -7.26 -1.88
N LEU A 109 14.08 -6.61 -1.01
CA LEU A 109 14.24 -5.19 -0.69
C LEU A 109 15.64 -4.89 -0.12
N HIS A 110 16.12 -5.71 0.82
CA HIS A 110 17.47 -5.57 1.36
C HIS A 110 18.55 -5.77 0.28
N TYR A 111 18.37 -6.75 -0.59
CA TYR A 111 19.26 -6.95 -1.74
C TYR A 111 19.29 -5.72 -2.66
N GLU A 112 18.12 -5.18 -3.03
CA GLU A 112 18.01 -4.02 -3.91
C GLU A 112 18.65 -2.77 -3.30
N LEU A 113 18.49 -2.56 -1.98
CA LEU A 113 19.13 -1.47 -1.24
C LEU A 113 20.65 -1.60 -1.20
N GLU A 114 21.17 -2.78 -0.88
CA GLU A 114 22.62 -3.02 -0.85
C GLU A 114 23.25 -2.91 -2.24
N ARG A 115 22.54 -3.39 -3.27
CA ARG A 115 22.97 -3.23 -4.65
C ARG A 115 22.99 -1.76 -5.04
N TYR A 116 21.94 -1.00 -4.73
CA TYR A 116 21.88 0.45 -4.99
C TYR A 116 23.01 1.20 -4.28
N ARG A 117 23.25 0.90 -3.01
CA ARG A 117 24.36 1.47 -2.22
C ARG A 117 25.72 1.27 -2.90
N LYS A 118 25.96 0.11 -3.51
CA LYS A 118 27.24 -0.24 -4.17
C LYS A 118 27.34 0.28 -5.61
N TYR A 119 26.30 0.08 -6.41
CA TYR A 119 26.35 0.22 -7.86
C TYR A 119 25.49 1.34 -8.43
N GLY A 120 24.66 1.99 -7.61
CA GLY A 120 23.69 2.98 -8.06
C GLY A 120 22.44 2.37 -8.68
N MET A 121 21.64 3.22 -9.32
CA MET A 121 20.39 2.81 -9.93
C MET A 121 20.63 1.91 -11.15
N ARG A 122 19.80 0.88 -11.33
CA ARG A 122 19.93 -0.01 -12.48
C ARG A 122 19.51 0.71 -13.77
N GLU A 123 20.16 0.38 -14.88
CA GLU A 123 19.82 0.94 -16.20
C GLU A 123 18.41 0.56 -16.67
N ASP A 124 17.89 -0.59 -16.26
CA ASP A 124 16.53 -1.03 -16.59
C ASP A 124 15.45 -0.40 -15.68
N ASN A 125 15.85 0.25 -14.57
CA ASN A 125 14.92 1.00 -13.73
C ASN A 125 14.70 2.42 -14.27
N GLN A 126 13.83 2.48 -15.27
CA GLN A 126 13.31 3.72 -15.86
C GLN A 126 12.03 4.22 -15.17
N GLY A 127 11.64 3.59 -14.06
CA GLY A 127 10.35 3.80 -13.39
C GLY A 127 9.18 3.05 -14.03
N LEU A 128 8.02 3.05 -13.34
CA LEU A 128 6.81 2.35 -13.82
C LEU A 128 6.16 3.03 -15.02
N ILE A 129 6.10 4.35 -15.00
CA ILE A 129 5.56 5.14 -16.10
C ILE A 129 6.70 5.43 -17.07
N ARG A 130 6.63 4.87 -18.27
CA ARG A 130 7.50 5.30 -19.37
C ARG A 130 6.93 6.60 -19.90
N GLY A 131 7.69 7.69 -19.82
CA GLY A 131 7.32 8.93 -20.48
C GLY A 131 7.15 8.65 -21.98
N ASN A 132 6.00 9.05 -22.54
CA ASN A 132 5.85 9.17 -23.98
C ASN A 132 6.70 10.32 -24.51
#